data_AF-A0AAW3V1I6-F1
#
_entry.id   AF-A0AAW3V1I6-F1
#
_cell.length_a   1.000
_cell.length_b   1.000
_cell.length_c   1.000
_cell.angle_alpha   90.00
_cell.angle_beta   90.00
_cell.angle_gamma   90.00
#
_symmetry.space_group_name_H-M   'P 1'
#
loop_
_entity.id
_entity.type
_entity.pdbx_description
1 polymer ?
#
loop_
_entity_poly.entity_id
_entity_poly.type
_entity_poly.pdbx_seq_one_letter_code
_entity_poly.pdbx_strand_id
1 'polypeptide(L)'
;MSSASRLKPVLPTVSVGSDSVVIRRSGQSSPVIAGILGQFTDDKGDVTRVVLDRVVHRLKESEFEGWRVCGAVVTELHRKAAEEVA
;
A
#
# COMPACT_ATOMS: atom_id res chain seq x y z
N MET A 1 0.41 5.48 -44.45
CA MET A 1 -0.36 5.79 -43.22
C MET A 1 -0.13 4.71 -42.19
N SER A 2 0.31 5.05 -40.98
CA SER A 2 -0.06 4.37 -39.73
C SER A 2 0.55 5.16 -38.57
N SER A 3 -0.20 6.11 -38.01
CA SER A 3 0.20 6.77 -36.78
C SER A 3 -0.24 5.87 -35.63
N ALA A 4 0.64 4.94 -35.23
CA ALA A 4 0.45 4.19 -34.00
C ALA A 4 0.50 5.19 -32.83
N SER A 5 -0.68 5.64 -32.38
CA SER A 5 -0.80 6.51 -31.23
C SER A 5 -0.07 5.88 -30.06
N ARG A 6 1.04 6.50 -29.65
CA ARG A 6 1.90 5.99 -28.60
C ARG A 6 1.18 6.24 -27.26
N LEU A 7 0.26 5.33 -26.93
CA LEU A 7 -0.53 5.37 -25.71
C LEU A 7 0.39 5.71 -24.53
N LYS A 8 0.11 6.82 -23.84
CA LYS A 8 0.86 7.19 -22.65
C LYS A 8 0.76 6.02 -21.66
N PRO A 9 1.89 5.54 -21.11
CA PRO A 9 1.84 4.54 -20.05
C PRO A 9 0.94 5.06 -18.92
N VAL A 10 -0.17 4.37 -18.66
CA VAL A 10 -0.99 4.68 -17.48
C VAL A 10 -0.13 4.33 -16.28
N LEU A 11 0.32 5.33 -15.53
CA LEU A 11 1.12 5.08 -14.33
C LEU A 11 0.24 4.43 -13.25
N PRO A 12 0.82 3.57 -12.39
CA PRO A 12 0.08 3.06 -11.25
C PRO A 12 -0.26 4.20 -10.29
N THR A 13 -1.48 4.20 -9.75
CA THR A 13 -1.95 5.24 -8.81
C THR A 13 -2.25 4.66 -7.43
N VAL A 14 -2.10 5.48 -6.40
CA VAL A 14 -2.36 5.16 -5.00
C VAL A 14 -3.46 6.08 -4.47
N SER A 15 -4.46 5.53 -3.78
CA SER A 15 -5.49 6.30 -3.08
C SER A 15 -5.62 5.80 -1.64
N VAL A 16 -5.41 6.69 -0.68
CA VAL A 16 -5.46 6.38 0.76
C VAL A 16 -6.81 6.84 1.31
N GLY A 17 -7.58 5.91 1.88
CA GLY A 17 -8.80 6.20 2.65
C GLY A 17 -8.53 6.14 4.16
N SER A 18 -9.61 6.13 4.95
CA SER A 18 -9.55 5.91 6.41
C SER A 18 -8.91 4.57 6.77
N ASP A 19 -9.48 3.48 6.22
CA ASP A 19 -9.21 2.12 6.67
C ASP A 19 -8.49 1.25 5.63
N SER A 20 -8.31 1.77 4.40
CA SER A 20 -7.73 1.01 3.30
C SER A 20 -6.99 1.87 2.29
N VAL A 21 -6.06 1.24 1.57
CA VAL A 21 -5.37 1.79 0.41
C VAL A 21 -5.78 1.05 -0.85
N VAL A 22 -6.10 1.81 -1.89
CA VAL A 22 -6.45 1.32 -3.22
C VAL A 22 -5.30 1.61 -4.18
N ILE A 23 -4.74 0.56 -4.80
CA ILE A 23 -3.68 0.68 -5.80
C ILE A 23 -4.21 0.23 -7.15
N ARG A 24 -4.20 1.11 -8.14
CA ARG A 24 -4.60 0.80 -9.52
C ARG A 24 -3.33 0.62 -10.35
N ARG A 25 -3.13 -0.56 -10.95
CA ARG A 25 -2.01 -0.81 -11.86
C ARG A 25 -2.39 -0.54 -13.31
N SER A 26 -1.43 -0.09 -14.11
CA SER A 26 -1.49 -0.15 -15.57
C SER A 26 -1.91 -1.55 -16.05
N GLY A 27 -2.92 -1.63 -16.90
CA GLY A 27 -3.34 -2.91 -17.51
C GLY A 27 -3.97 -3.95 -16.58
N GLN A 28 -4.26 -3.64 -15.30
CA GLN A 28 -5.15 -4.47 -14.49
C GLN A 28 -6.57 -3.90 -14.50
N SER A 29 -7.57 -4.77 -14.71
CA SER A 29 -9.00 -4.43 -14.61
C SER A 29 -9.45 -4.24 -13.16
N SER A 30 -8.87 -4.99 -12.22
CA SER A 30 -9.18 -4.94 -10.79
C SER A 30 -8.10 -4.16 -10.01
N PRO A 31 -8.47 -3.20 -9.13
CA PRO A 31 -7.52 -2.60 -8.20
C PRO A 31 -7.08 -3.60 -7.13
N VAL A 32 -5.92 -3.38 -6.54
CA VAL A 32 -5.54 -4.00 -5.25
C VAL A 32 -6.11 -3.14 -4.14
N ILE A 33 -6.73 -3.78 -3.14
CA ILE A 33 -7.21 -3.13 -1.92
C ILE A 33 -6.52 -3.82 -0.74
N ALA A 34 -5.94 -3.03 0.16
CA ALA A 34 -5.27 -3.49 1.37
C ALA A 34 -5.75 -2.68 2.57
N GLY A 35 -5.96 -3.34 3.72
CA GLY A 35 -6.33 -2.69 4.97
C GLY A 35 -5.15 -1.92 5.57
N ILE A 36 -5.43 -0.81 6.25
CA ILE A 36 -4.42 -0.01 6.95
C ILE A 36 -4.30 -0.51 8.39
N LEU A 37 -3.09 -0.90 8.79
CA LEU A 37 -2.74 -1.26 10.17
C LEU A 37 -2.19 -0.07 10.97
N GLY A 38 -1.73 0.97 10.28
CA GLY A 38 -1.21 2.19 10.90
C GLY A 38 -0.80 3.23 9.86
N GLN A 39 -0.88 4.51 10.23
CA GLN A 39 -0.47 5.64 9.42
C GLN A 39 0.56 6.48 10.20
N PHE A 40 1.48 7.11 9.47
CA PHE A 40 2.45 8.06 10.01
C PHE A 40 2.34 9.36 9.21
N THR A 41 2.22 10.47 9.91
CA THR A 41 2.16 11.82 9.34
C THR A 41 3.47 12.57 9.57
N ASP A 42 3.69 13.63 8.80
CA ASP A 42 4.73 14.63 9.11
C ASP A 42 4.26 15.67 10.16
N ASP A 43 5.03 16.75 10.30
CA ASP A 43 4.76 17.89 11.19
C ASP A 43 3.59 18.77 10.75
N LYS A 44 3.10 18.60 9.53
CA LYS A 44 1.94 19.31 8.96
C LYS A 44 0.66 18.47 8.98
N GLY A 45 0.78 17.17 9.30
CA GLY A 45 -0.32 16.22 9.29
C GLY A 45 -0.49 15.48 7.96
N ASP A 46 0.42 15.67 7.00
CA ASP A 46 0.38 14.97 5.71
C ASP A 46 0.83 13.51 5.89
N VAL A 47 0.08 12.54 5.35
CA VAL A 47 0.41 11.11 5.45
C VAL A 47 1.64 10.80 4.61
N THR A 48 2.75 10.44 5.26
CA THR A 48 4.02 10.12 4.60
C THR A 48 4.31 8.62 4.53
N ARG A 49 3.66 7.81 5.36
CA ARG A 49 3.82 6.35 5.37
C ARG A 49 2.58 5.64 5.89
N VAL A 50 2.23 4.53 5.25
CA VAL A 50 1.16 3.62 5.66
C VAL A 50 1.71 2.21 5.85
N VAL A 51 1.18 1.48 6.83
CA VAL A 51 1.45 0.05 7.04
C VAL A 51 0.20 -0.72 6.64
N LEU A 52 0.37 -1.74 5.80
CA LEU A 52 -0.73 -2.47 5.18
C LEU A 52 -0.84 -3.89 5.74
N ASP A 53 -2.04 -4.46 5.68
CA ASP A 53 -2.35 -5.82 6.10
C ASP A 53 -1.75 -6.93 5.21
N ARG A 54 -1.21 -6.56 4.04
CA ARG A 54 -0.69 -7.49 3.02
C ARG A 54 0.40 -6.88 2.15
N VAL A 55 1.22 -7.73 1.55
CA VAL A 55 2.17 -7.35 0.49
C VAL A 55 1.39 -7.00 -0.78
N VAL A 56 1.53 -5.75 -1.23
CA VAL A 56 0.80 -5.23 -2.42
C VAL A 56 1.63 -5.13 -3.70
N HIS A 57 2.97 -5.13 -3.59
CA HIS A 57 3.91 -5.00 -4.71
C HIS A 57 4.48 -6.36 -5.15
N ARG A 58 4.90 -6.44 -6.41
CA ARG A 58 5.60 -7.57 -7.01
C ARG A 58 7.12 -7.41 -6.84
N LEU A 59 7.89 -8.47 -7.04
CA LEU A 59 9.36 -8.49 -6.92
C LEU A 59 10.12 -7.43 -7.75
N LYS A 60 9.49 -6.84 -8.77
CA LYS A 60 10.07 -5.79 -9.63
C LYS A 60 9.48 -4.39 -9.40
N GLU A 61 8.56 -4.24 -8.44
CA GLU A 61 7.86 -2.98 -8.14
C GLU A 61 8.44 -2.41 -6.84
N SER A 62 9.18 -1.31 -6.94
CA SER A 62 9.77 -0.59 -5.80
C SER A 62 9.08 0.74 -5.48
N GLU A 63 8.20 1.23 -6.37
CA GLU A 63 7.55 2.53 -6.26
C GLU A 63 6.18 2.54 -6.97
N PHE A 64 5.21 3.27 -6.42
CA PHE A 64 3.95 3.64 -7.08
C PHE A 64 3.67 5.13 -6.82
N GLU A 65 3.54 5.96 -7.85
CA GLU A 65 3.16 7.39 -7.69
C GLU A 65 4.00 8.16 -6.64
N GLY A 66 5.34 8.00 -6.64
CA GLY A 66 6.23 8.59 -5.64
C GLY A 66 6.30 7.85 -4.30
N TRP A 67 5.37 6.93 -4.02
CA TRP A 67 5.41 6.08 -2.82
C TRP A 67 6.41 4.95 -3.00
N ARG A 68 7.53 5.03 -2.27
CA ARG A 68 8.46 3.89 -2.14
C ARG A 68 7.75 2.72 -1.44
N VAL A 69 7.82 1.54 -2.05
CA VAL A 69 7.20 0.32 -1.51
C VAL A 69 8.27 -0.64 -1.00
N CYS A 70 7.98 -1.32 0.11
CA CYS A 70 8.84 -2.36 0.67
C CYS A 70 8.03 -3.55 1.21
N GLY A 71 8.64 -4.73 1.22
CA GLY A 71 8.04 -5.98 1.70
C GLY A 71 7.71 -5.94 3.19
N ALA A 72 6.43 -6.00 3.53
CA ALA A 72 5.95 -6.28 4.87
C ALA A 72 5.06 -7.53 4.83
N VAL A 73 5.61 -8.67 5.24
CA VAL A 73 4.83 -9.83 5.68
C VAL A 73 4.48 -9.57 7.14
N VAL A 74 3.19 -9.58 7.50
CA VAL A 74 2.72 -9.23 8.84
C VAL A 74 2.29 -10.48 9.60
N THR A 75 2.75 -10.60 10.85
CA THR A 75 2.67 -11.80 11.72
C THR A 75 3.00 -11.34 13.15
N GLU A 76 2.43 -11.79 14.28
CA GLU A 76 1.15 -12.44 14.62
C GLU A 76 0.90 -12.27 16.15
N LEU A 77 -0.27 -12.68 16.64
CA LEU A 77 -0.72 -12.60 18.04
C LEU A 77 0.15 -13.37 19.07
N HIS A 78 0.56 -12.67 20.13
CA HIS A 78 0.93 -13.15 21.49
C HIS A 78 0.39 -12.10 22.50
N ARG A 79 0.05 -12.33 23.78
CA ARG A 79 0.04 -13.49 24.71
C ARG A 79 -1.19 -13.32 25.66
N LYS A 80 -1.64 -14.37 26.38
CA LYS A 80 -2.72 -14.27 27.39
C LYS A 80 -2.33 -13.36 28.57
N ALA A 81 -3.22 -12.44 28.96
CA ALA A 81 -2.99 -11.50 30.05
C ALA A 81 -3.24 -12.10 31.45
N ALA A 82 -2.38 -11.68 32.40
CA ALA A 82 -2.44 -11.86 33.86
C ALA A 82 -2.61 -13.28 34.44
N GLU A 83 -1.63 -13.69 35.25
CA GLU A 83 -1.91 -14.17 36.60
C GLU A 83 -1.20 -13.19 37.56
N GLU A 84 -1.98 -12.35 38.27
CA GLU A 84 -1.51 -11.75 39.52
C GLU A 84 -1.59 -12.83 40.59
N VAL A 85 -0.45 -13.19 41.19
CA VAL A 85 -0.43 -14.03 42.40
C VAL A 85 0.62 -13.48 43.37
N ALA A 86 0.09 -12.80 44.40
CA ALA A 86 0.66 -12.47 45.71
C ALA A 86 2.09 -11.86 45.76
#